data_AF-A0A0C1MS54-F1
#
_entry.id   AF-A0A0C1MS54-F1
#
_cell.length_a   1.000
_cell.length_b   1.000
_cell.length_c   1.000
_cell.angle_alpha   90.00
_cell.angle_beta   90.00
_cell.angle_gamma   90.00
#
_symmetry.space_group_name_H-M   'P 1'
#
loop_
_entity.id
_entity.type
_entity.pdbx_description
1 polymer ?
#
loop_
_entity_poly.entity_id
_entity_poly.type
_entity_poly.pdbx_seq_one_letter_code
_entity_poly.pdbx_strand_id
1 'polypeptide(L)'
;MFALSINSAVAASSIKQLDVLGQTVTFTLAEPKSHQVPNCVSAQNHEKWAVNLNSLQGQAMYSLLVTAVSKEQLVSVQSAQSCESISDIEQAKALSLMVNSTIASGEHAALYDGTGVKKVGKIILTNGNNTFYYVPVSGATEGKTYTKFNEIDMYFIDSACQGDAFLSIRYHSQVYYSERLATHLVIPEGDNRENSLSSQGAKPVYLYSVSQGKCIDQNRIASSYTRWGETKLQRVAHPVCGDKPCIIK
;
A
#
# COMPACT_ATOMS: atom_id res chain seq x y z
N MET A 1 29.60 -39.84 11.00
CA MET A 1 29.00 -38.81 11.86
C MET A 1 28.92 -37.54 11.03
N PHE A 2 27.77 -37.26 10.41
CA PHE A 2 27.56 -36.07 9.58
C PHE A 2 27.23 -34.89 10.50
N ALA A 3 28.07 -33.86 10.53
CA ALA A 3 27.79 -32.63 11.24
C ALA A 3 26.83 -31.77 10.40
N LEU A 4 25.63 -31.55 10.91
CA LEU A 4 24.68 -30.56 10.41
C LEU A 4 25.22 -29.17 10.75
N SER A 5 25.67 -28.42 9.74
CA SER A 5 25.98 -26.99 9.90
C SER A 5 24.69 -26.23 10.17
N ILE A 6 24.57 -25.73 11.40
CA ILE A 6 23.51 -24.81 11.81
C ILE A 6 23.86 -23.47 11.15
N ASN A 7 23.14 -23.08 10.10
CA ASN A 7 23.19 -21.72 9.59
C ASN A 7 22.55 -20.81 10.66
N SER A 8 23.39 -20.25 11.54
CA SER A 8 22.99 -19.26 12.52
C SER A 8 22.41 -18.06 11.79
N ALA A 9 21.08 -17.90 11.83
CA ALA A 9 20.45 -16.65 11.44
C ALA A 9 20.90 -15.57 12.42
N VAL A 10 21.68 -14.59 11.95
CA VAL A 10 22.16 -13.49 12.79
C VAL A 10 20.98 -12.57 13.10
N ALA A 11 20.73 -12.38 14.41
CA ALA A 11 19.72 -11.46 14.90
C ALA A 11 19.97 -10.05 14.35
N ALA A 12 18.90 -9.36 13.95
CA ALA A 12 19.01 -8.01 13.41
C ALA A 12 19.33 -7.01 14.52
N SER A 13 20.21 -6.06 14.23
CA SER A 13 20.68 -5.04 15.19
C SER A 13 20.81 -3.68 14.52
N SER A 14 20.67 -2.61 15.29
CA SER A 14 21.02 -1.26 14.83
C SER A 14 22.54 -1.09 14.70
N ILE A 15 22.96 -0.16 13.84
CA ILE A 15 24.36 0.24 13.68
C ILE A 15 24.68 1.26 14.78
N LYS A 16 25.71 0.96 15.59
CA LYS A 16 26.18 1.83 16.68
C LYS A 16 27.21 2.84 16.20
N GLN A 17 28.06 2.44 15.27
CA GLN A 17 29.14 3.26 14.73
C GLN A 17 29.42 2.85 13.29
N LEU A 18 29.69 3.83 12.42
CA LEU A 18 30.05 3.65 11.02
C LEU A 18 31.18 4.63 10.69
N ASP A 19 32.36 4.11 10.36
CA ASP A 19 33.54 4.88 10.00
C ASP A 19 34.04 4.49 8.62
N VAL A 20 34.60 5.46 7.90
CA VAL A 20 35.23 5.24 6.59
C VAL A 20 36.69 5.64 6.69
N LEU A 21 37.60 4.69 6.47
CA LEU A 21 39.04 4.93 6.46
C LEU A 21 39.63 4.44 5.14
N GLY A 22 39.94 5.39 4.25
CA GLY A 22 40.43 5.09 2.91
C GLY A 22 39.38 4.30 2.11
N GLN A 23 39.73 3.06 1.74
CA GLN A 23 38.88 2.16 0.94
C GLN A 23 38.17 1.11 1.78
N THR A 24 38.23 1.21 3.11
CA THR A 24 37.56 0.29 4.03
C THR A 24 36.53 1.04 4.87
N VAL A 25 35.33 0.48 4.94
CA VAL A 25 34.30 0.89 5.89
C VAL A 25 34.36 -0.06 7.06
N THR A 26 34.38 0.50 8.27
CA THR A 26 34.26 -0.27 9.50
C THR A 26 33.00 0.12 10.24
N PHE A 27 32.29 -0.85 10.81
CA PHE A 27 31.10 -0.56 11.60
C PHE A 27 30.95 -1.52 12.79
N THR A 28 30.17 -1.10 13.78
CA THR A 28 29.78 -1.93 14.92
C THR A 28 28.25 -1.98 15.04
N LEU A 29 27.75 -3.07 15.60
CA LEU A 29 26.33 -3.25 15.90
C LEU A 29 26.08 -2.99 17.38
N ALA A 30 24.82 -2.65 17.73
CA ALA A 30 24.40 -2.54 19.12
C ALA A 30 24.45 -3.90 19.84
N GLU A 31 24.00 -4.97 19.18
CA GLU A 31 24.13 -6.34 19.67
C GLU A 31 25.47 -6.96 19.27
N PRO A 32 26.10 -7.76 20.15
CA PRO A 32 27.38 -8.40 19.87
C PRO A 32 27.25 -9.49 18.79
N LYS A 33 28.38 -9.87 18.20
CA LYS A 33 28.43 -10.97 17.23
C LYS A 33 27.98 -12.29 17.89
N SER A 34 27.14 -13.04 17.18
CA SER A 34 26.60 -14.33 17.67
C SER A 34 27.34 -15.56 17.14
N HIS A 35 28.22 -15.40 16.15
CA HIS A 35 29.02 -16.48 15.59
C HIS A 35 30.44 -16.48 16.17
N GLN A 36 31.16 -17.59 15.96
CA GLN A 36 32.57 -17.67 16.33
C GLN A 36 33.40 -16.71 15.47
N VAL A 37 34.01 -15.72 16.12
CA VAL A 37 34.88 -14.74 15.48
C VAL A 37 36.15 -15.44 14.94
N PRO A 38 36.57 -15.20 13.68
CA PRO A 38 37.77 -15.80 13.12
C PRO A 38 39.04 -15.48 13.93
N ASN A 39 39.96 -16.43 14.02
CA ASN A 39 41.22 -16.27 14.77
C ASN A 39 42.13 -15.13 14.25
N CYS A 40 41.89 -14.65 13.03
CA CYS A 40 42.62 -13.54 12.44
C CYS A 40 42.14 -12.17 12.93
N VAL A 41 41.04 -12.10 13.70
CA VAL A 41 40.54 -10.84 14.26
C VAL A 41 41.30 -10.52 15.54
N SER A 42 41.84 -9.30 15.64
CA SER A 42 42.52 -8.87 16.87
C SER A 42 41.51 -8.62 18.00
N ALA A 43 41.94 -8.81 19.26
CA ALA A 43 41.06 -8.66 20.43
C ALA A 43 40.35 -7.28 20.48
N GLN A 44 40.98 -6.22 19.98
CA GLN A 44 40.42 -4.86 19.95
C GLN A 44 39.35 -4.66 18.85
N ASN A 45 39.30 -5.58 17.88
CA ASN A 45 38.45 -5.51 16.70
C ASN A 45 37.35 -6.58 16.70
N HIS A 46 37.20 -7.34 17.78
CA HIS A 46 36.21 -8.43 17.89
C HIS A 46 34.80 -7.99 17.47
N GLU A 47 34.34 -6.82 17.89
CA GLU A 47 33.00 -6.31 17.59
C GLU A 47 32.88 -5.51 16.27
N LYS A 48 33.99 -5.35 15.54
CA LYS A 48 34.00 -4.59 14.29
C LYS A 48 33.75 -5.49 13.09
N TRP A 49 33.07 -4.92 12.10
CA TRP A 49 32.88 -5.48 10.77
C TRP A 49 33.57 -4.60 9.75
N ALA A 50 34.10 -5.20 8.69
CA ALA A 50 34.74 -4.51 7.58
C ALA A 50 34.03 -4.77 6.26
N VAL A 51 33.98 -3.74 5.42
CA VAL A 51 33.52 -3.80 4.02
C VAL A 51 34.53 -3.09 3.14
N ASN A 52 34.96 -3.76 2.06
CA ASN A 52 35.92 -3.23 1.10
C ASN A 52 35.23 -2.47 -0.04
N LEU A 53 35.50 -1.16 -0.16
CA LEU A 53 34.89 -0.27 -1.13
C LEU A 53 35.46 -0.38 -2.56
N ASN A 54 36.52 -1.17 -2.77
CA ASN A 54 37.08 -1.37 -4.11
C ASN A 54 36.23 -2.27 -5.00
N SER A 55 35.23 -2.94 -4.43
CA SER A 55 34.29 -3.78 -5.16
C SER A 55 32.93 -3.09 -5.30
N LEU A 56 32.23 -3.35 -6.41
CA LEU A 56 30.84 -2.92 -6.60
C LEU A 56 29.93 -3.42 -5.48
N GLN A 57 30.16 -4.66 -5.02
CA GLN A 57 29.42 -5.25 -3.90
C GLN A 57 29.64 -4.45 -2.61
N GLY A 58 30.88 -4.08 -2.29
CA GLY A 58 31.17 -3.30 -1.09
C GLY A 58 30.63 -1.88 -1.14
N GLN A 59 30.62 -1.24 -2.32
CA GLN A 59 29.98 0.07 -2.52
C GLN A 59 28.45 0.00 -2.32
N ALA A 60 27.82 -1.08 -2.78
CA ALA A 60 26.40 -1.33 -2.55
C ALA A 60 26.11 -1.57 -1.05
N MET A 61 26.94 -2.37 -0.37
CA MET A 61 26.83 -2.60 1.07
C MET A 61 27.00 -1.31 1.89
N TYR A 62 27.94 -0.45 1.50
CA TYR A 62 28.10 0.87 2.13
C TYR A 62 26.86 1.75 1.95
N SER A 63 26.28 1.78 0.76
CA SER A 63 25.03 2.53 0.50
C SER A 63 23.88 2.03 1.38
N LEU A 64 23.81 0.71 1.63
CA LEU A 64 22.84 0.12 2.56
C LEU A 64 23.12 0.53 4.02
N LEU A 65 24.38 0.50 4.45
CA LEU A 65 24.78 0.95 5.80
C LEU A 65 24.40 2.41 6.05
N VAL A 66 24.69 3.31 5.11
CA VAL A 66 24.33 4.73 5.20
C VAL A 66 22.81 4.90 5.29
N THR A 67 22.06 4.15 4.48
CA THR A 67 20.59 4.15 4.54
C THR A 67 20.08 3.67 5.89
N ALA A 68 20.69 2.61 6.45
CA ALA A 68 20.31 2.06 7.74
C ALA A 68 20.55 3.07 8.87
N VAL A 69 21.70 3.74 8.88
CA VAL A 69 22.00 4.81 9.85
C VAL A 69 21.02 5.96 9.71
N SER A 70 20.78 6.45 8.49
CA SER A 70 19.90 7.60 8.25
C SER A 70 18.44 7.35 8.61
N LYS A 71 17.98 6.10 8.57
CA LYS A 71 16.58 5.71 8.82
C LYS A 71 16.40 4.91 10.11
N GLU A 72 17.44 4.81 10.92
CA GLU A 72 17.45 4.01 12.16
C GLU A 72 16.95 2.57 11.93
N GLN A 73 17.32 1.96 10.80
CA GLN A 73 16.90 0.61 10.44
C GLN A 73 17.84 -0.44 11.04
N LEU A 74 17.27 -1.59 11.37
CA LEU A 74 18.05 -2.75 11.81
C LEU A 74 18.70 -3.41 10.60
N VAL A 75 19.90 -3.94 10.81
CA VAL A 75 20.65 -4.70 9.82
C VAL A 75 20.90 -6.12 10.32
N SER A 76 20.87 -7.09 9.41
CA SER A 76 21.43 -8.42 9.64
C SER A 76 22.68 -8.57 8.79
N VAL A 77 23.76 -9.05 9.41
CA VAL A 77 25.09 -9.17 8.81
C VAL A 77 25.46 -10.64 8.71
N GLN A 78 25.86 -11.08 7.52
CA GLN A 78 26.42 -12.40 7.31
C GLN A 78 27.95 -12.30 7.33
N SER A 79 28.60 -13.09 8.18
CA SER A 79 30.05 -13.20 8.22
C SER A 79 30.61 -13.89 6.96
N ALA A 80 31.76 -13.42 6.49
CA ALA A 80 32.56 -14.11 5.48
C ALA A 80 33.50 -15.18 6.07
N GLN A 81 33.63 -15.22 7.41
CA GLN A 81 34.62 -16.00 8.16
C GLN A 81 36.07 -15.76 7.70
N SER A 82 36.32 -14.57 7.15
CA SER A 82 37.62 -14.09 6.67
C SER A 82 37.89 -12.69 7.25
N CYS A 83 39.17 -12.31 7.31
CA CYS A 83 39.58 -10.98 7.73
C CYS A 83 39.99 -10.11 6.54
N GLU A 84 39.77 -8.80 6.66
CA GLU A 84 40.39 -7.83 5.76
C GLU A 84 41.89 -7.77 6.02
N SER A 85 42.69 -7.91 4.97
CA SER A 85 44.15 -8.05 5.05
C SER A 85 44.86 -6.88 5.73
N ILE A 86 44.23 -5.71 5.80
CA ILE A 86 44.85 -4.47 6.30
C ILE A 86 44.48 -4.17 7.76
N SER A 87 43.42 -4.77 8.30
CA SER A 87 42.81 -4.26 9.54
C SER A 87 42.63 -5.26 10.68
N ASP A 88 42.89 -6.56 10.46
CA ASP A 88 42.56 -7.62 11.43
C ASP A 88 41.10 -7.50 11.91
N ILE A 89 40.21 -7.10 11.00
CA ILE A 89 38.76 -6.97 11.20
C ILE A 89 38.08 -7.99 10.30
N GLU A 90 37.04 -8.61 10.83
CA GLU A 90 36.22 -9.56 10.10
C GLU A 90 35.44 -8.91 8.94
N GLN A 91 35.49 -9.54 7.77
CA GLN A 91 34.72 -9.13 6.60
C GLN A 91 33.24 -9.51 6.72
N ALA A 92 32.37 -8.55 6.40
CA ALA A 92 30.98 -8.83 6.12
C ALA A 92 30.82 -9.40 4.70
N LYS A 93 30.25 -10.60 4.58
CA LYS A 93 29.92 -11.24 3.30
C LYS A 93 28.69 -10.62 2.65
N ALA A 94 27.68 -10.36 3.47
CA ALA A 94 26.41 -9.81 3.02
C ALA A 94 25.77 -8.97 4.13
N LEU A 95 24.94 -8.02 3.72
CA LEU A 95 24.18 -7.16 4.61
C LEU A 95 22.75 -7.05 4.10
N SER A 96 21.79 -7.19 5.01
CA SER A 96 20.36 -7.05 4.71
C SER A 96 19.75 -6.01 5.63
N LEU A 97 18.96 -5.10 5.05
CA LEU A 97 18.11 -4.18 5.80
C LEU A 97 16.89 -4.94 6.28
N MET A 98 16.68 -4.96 7.59
CA MET A 98 15.43 -5.38 8.17
C MET A 98 14.54 -4.16 8.20
N VAL A 99 13.53 -4.16 7.33
CA VAL A 99 12.48 -3.15 7.40
C VAL A 99 11.84 -3.29 8.77
N ASN A 100 12.11 -2.32 9.63
CA ASN A 100 11.55 -2.31 10.97
C ASN A 100 10.02 -2.27 10.84
N SER A 101 9.37 -3.41 11.03
CA SER A 101 7.92 -3.50 11.08
C SER A 101 7.34 -2.74 12.28
N THR A 102 8.18 -2.17 13.17
CA THR A 102 7.76 -1.27 14.25
C THR A 102 7.77 0.23 13.88
N ILE A 103 8.43 0.67 12.81
CA ILE A 103 8.04 1.96 12.16
C ILE A 103 6.72 1.76 11.38
N ALA A 104 6.30 0.50 11.21
CA ALA A 104 4.94 0.12 10.83
C ALA A 104 4.03 -0.22 12.05
N SER A 105 4.40 0.17 13.28
CA SER A 105 3.61 -0.04 14.50
C SER A 105 3.15 1.24 15.22
N GLY A 106 3.05 2.38 14.52
CA GLY A 106 1.77 3.07 14.69
C GLY A 106 0.71 2.12 14.15
N GLU A 107 -0.41 1.91 14.84
CA GLU A 107 -1.55 1.18 14.26
C GLU A 107 -1.97 1.87 12.97
N HIS A 108 -1.29 1.57 11.87
CA HIS A 108 -1.65 2.08 10.57
C HIS A 108 -2.86 1.28 10.18
N ALA A 109 -3.99 1.98 10.14
CA ALA A 109 -5.23 1.46 9.68
C ALA A 109 -5.00 0.58 8.43
N ALA A 110 -5.56 -0.61 8.44
CA ALA A 110 -5.51 -1.54 7.34
C ALA A 110 -6.88 -1.57 6.66
N LEU A 111 -6.82 -1.78 5.36
CA LEU A 111 -8.03 -2.05 4.59
C LEU A 111 -8.30 -3.55 4.66
N TYR A 112 -9.54 -3.90 4.97
CA TYR A 112 -10.09 -5.25 4.95
C TYR A 112 -11.20 -5.31 3.89
N ASP A 113 -11.47 -6.49 3.38
CA ASP A 113 -12.62 -6.70 2.49
C ASP A 113 -13.95 -6.37 3.20
N GLY A 114 -15.07 -6.44 2.47
CA GLY A 114 -16.39 -6.12 3.01
C GLY A 114 -16.89 -7.07 4.11
N THR A 115 -16.18 -8.19 4.36
CA THR A 115 -16.44 -9.08 5.50
C THR A 115 -15.67 -8.64 6.74
N GLY A 116 -14.58 -7.87 6.56
CA GLY A 116 -13.69 -7.45 7.63
C GLY A 116 -12.73 -8.54 8.09
N VAL A 117 -12.72 -9.71 7.44
CA VAL A 117 -11.88 -10.85 7.81
C VAL A 117 -10.56 -10.82 7.05
N LYS A 118 -10.59 -10.61 5.73
CA LYS A 118 -9.38 -10.64 4.90
C LYS A 118 -8.74 -9.26 4.82
N LYS A 119 -7.50 -9.15 5.29
CA LYS A 119 -6.68 -7.94 5.10
C LYS A 119 -6.33 -7.78 3.61
N VAL A 120 -6.71 -6.65 3.05
CA VAL A 120 -6.49 -6.26 1.66
C VAL A 120 -5.15 -5.54 1.50
N GLY A 121 -4.83 -4.65 2.44
CA GLY A 121 -3.63 -3.83 2.35
C GLY A 121 -3.42 -2.94 3.56
N LYS A 122 -2.24 -2.32 3.62
CA LYS A 122 -1.89 -1.35 4.65
C LYS A 122 -2.17 0.06 4.13
N ILE A 123 -2.91 0.89 4.87
CA ILE A 123 -3.11 2.29 4.49
C ILE A 123 -1.82 3.06 4.77
N ILE A 124 -1.38 3.82 3.78
CA ILE A 124 -0.15 4.62 3.83
C ILE A 124 -0.43 6.12 3.84
N LEU A 125 -1.60 6.54 3.34
CA LEU A 125 -2.02 7.93 3.31
C LEU A 125 -3.55 8.02 3.27
N THR A 126 -4.10 9.03 3.93
CA THR A 126 -5.50 9.43 3.85
C THR A 126 -5.60 10.80 3.21
N ASN A 127 -6.47 10.97 2.21
CA ASN A 127 -6.72 12.25 1.56
C ASN A 127 -8.20 12.63 1.68
N GLY A 128 -8.48 13.70 2.44
CA GLY A 128 -9.84 14.21 2.62
C GLY A 128 -10.81 13.20 3.26
N ASN A 129 -12.10 13.40 3.00
CA ASN A 129 -13.18 12.83 3.81
C ASN A 129 -13.41 11.32 3.68
N ASN A 130 -12.84 10.60 2.71
CA ASN A 130 -13.06 9.14 2.57
C ASN A 130 -12.11 8.43 1.57
N THR A 131 -10.99 9.06 1.17
CA THR A 131 -10.07 8.48 0.19
C THR A 131 -8.81 7.96 0.88
N PHE A 132 -8.49 6.70 0.65
CA PHE A 132 -7.42 5.95 1.29
C PHE A 132 -6.44 5.44 0.25
N TYR A 133 -5.17 5.79 0.39
CA TYR A 133 -4.09 5.18 -0.37
C TYR A 133 -3.52 4.03 0.44
N TYR A 134 -3.42 2.85 -0.17
CA TYR A 134 -3.00 1.63 0.49
C TYR A 134 -2.03 0.82 -0.37
N VAL A 135 -1.17 0.05 0.28
CA VAL A 135 -0.30 -0.93 -0.37
C VAL A 135 -0.94 -2.32 -0.24
N PRO A 136 -1.31 -2.99 -1.35
CA PRO A 136 -1.87 -4.34 -1.32
C PRO A 136 -0.96 -5.36 -0.63
N VAL A 137 -1.55 -6.31 0.12
CA VAL A 137 -0.78 -7.41 0.75
C VAL A 137 -0.13 -8.36 -0.24
N SER A 138 -0.57 -8.37 -1.50
CA SER A 138 -0.05 -9.23 -2.56
C SER A 138 1.33 -8.81 -3.10
N GLY A 139 2.06 -7.94 -2.40
CA GLY A 139 3.40 -7.48 -2.82
C GLY A 139 3.38 -6.55 -4.02
N ALA A 140 2.33 -5.74 -4.18
CA ALA A 140 2.28 -4.77 -5.28
C ALA A 140 3.38 -3.69 -5.11
N THR A 141 4.00 -3.31 -6.22
CA THR A 141 5.02 -2.24 -6.28
C THR A 141 4.43 -0.84 -6.26
N GLU A 142 3.10 -0.72 -6.40
CA GLU A 142 2.38 0.54 -6.48
C GLU A 142 1.27 0.62 -5.44
N GLY A 143 1.09 1.81 -4.88
CA GLY A 143 -0.05 2.13 -4.01
C GLY A 143 -1.34 2.17 -4.82
N LYS A 144 -2.41 1.63 -4.25
CA LYS A 144 -3.77 1.71 -4.79
C LYS A 144 -4.60 2.72 -4.01
N THR A 145 -5.65 3.22 -4.63
CA THR A 145 -6.61 4.14 -3.98
C THR A 145 -7.93 3.42 -3.74
N TYR A 146 -8.53 3.65 -2.57
CA TYR A 146 -9.87 3.21 -2.21
C TYR A 146 -10.65 4.41 -1.68
N THR A 147 -11.81 4.69 -2.28
CA THR A 147 -12.72 5.73 -1.79
C THR A 147 -13.92 5.04 -1.15
N LYS A 148 -14.06 5.18 0.17
CA LYS A 148 -15.07 4.44 0.94
C LYS A 148 -16.49 4.83 0.55
N PHE A 149 -16.72 6.14 0.50
CA PHE A 149 -17.99 6.72 0.11
C PHE A 149 -17.74 7.92 -0.79
N ASN A 150 -18.46 7.96 -1.90
CA ASN A 150 -18.62 9.15 -2.71
C ASN A 150 -20.11 9.26 -2.97
N GLU A 151 -20.84 9.80 -1.98
CA GLU A 151 -22.26 10.07 -2.16
C GLU A 151 -22.39 11.20 -3.20
N ILE A 152 -22.90 10.82 -4.36
CA ILE A 152 -23.13 11.71 -5.48
C ILE A 152 -24.63 11.84 -5.71
N ASP A 153 -25.05 13.02 -6.16
CA ASP A 153 -26.42 13.23 -6.57
C ASP A 153 -26.73 12.34 -7.78
N MET A 154 -27.85 11.62 -7.71
CA MET A 154 -28.27 10.64 -8.73
C MET A 154 -29.67 10.96 -9.22
N TYR A 155 -29.92 10.75 -10.51
CA TYR A 155 -31.23 10.90 -11.11
C TYR A 155 -32.01 9.59 -11.09
N PHE A 156 -33.33 9.69 -10.97
CA PHE A 156 -34.27 8.58 -10.93
C PHE A 156 -35.52 8.95 -11.74
N ILE A 157 -36.22 7.93 -12.24
CA ILE A 157 -37.55 8.07 -12.87
C ILE A 157 -38.71 7.83 -11.89
N ASP A 158 -38.39 7.43 -10.66
CA ASP A 158 -39.32 7.17 -9.59
C ASP A 158 -39.33 8.31 -8.57
N SER A 159 -40.52 8.73 -8.15
CA SER A 159 -40.73 9.88 -7.24
C SER A 159 -40.18 9.67 -5.83
N ALA A 160 -39.95 8.41 -5.42
CA ALA A 160 -39.29 8.07 -4.17
C ALA A 160 -37.78 7.84 -4.36
N CYS A 161 -37.24 8.11 -5.55
CA CYS A 161 -35.84 7.86 -5.93
C CYS A 161 -35.44 6.40 -5.67
N GLN A 162 -36.27 5.46 -6.13
CA GLN A 162 -36.03 4.02 -6.07
C GLN A 162 -35.74 3.44 -7.47
N GLY A 163 -35.23 2.20 -7.51
CA GLY A 163 -34.99 1.47 -8.76
C GLY A 163 -33.70 1.86 -9.45
N ASP A 164 -33.79 2.09 -10.77
CA ASP A 164 -32.64 2.42 -11.61
C ASP A 164 -32.16 3.85 -11.34
N ALA A 165 -30.87 3.98 -11.03
CA ALA A 165 -30.20 5.25 -10.83
C ALA A 165 -29.41 5.66 -12.09
N PHE A 166 -29.37 6.95 -12.37
CA PHE A 166 -28.66 7.52 -13.50
C PHE A 166 -27.67 8.58 -13.01
N LEU A 167 -26.49 8.65 -13.63
CA LEU A 167 -25.43 9.60 -13.28
C LEU A 167 -24.87 10.27 -14.52
N SER A 168 -24.45 11.54 -14.40
CA SER A 168 -23.77 12.21 -15.49
C SER A 168 -22.47 11.51 -15.90
N ILE A 169 -22.24 11.33 -17.21
CA ILE A 169 -21.04 10.65 -17.75
C ILE A 169 -19.72 11.40 -17.50
N ARG A 170 -19.78 12.63 -16.97
CA ARG A 170 -18.59 13.41 -16.60
C ARG A 170 -17.80 12.78 -15.45
N TYR A 171 -18.39 11.81 -14.75
CA TYR A 171 -17.71 11.00 -13.75
C TYR A 171 -17.11 9.76 -14.43
N HIS A 172 -15.78 9.63 -14.45
CA HIS A 172 -15.12 8.47 -15.04
C HIS A 172 -15.30 7.19 -14.20
N SER A 173 -14.95 6.04 -14.80
CA SER A 173 -15.19 4.62 -14.45
C SER A 173 -14.72 4.12 -13.09
N GLN A 174 -14.94 4.88 -12.02
CA GLN A 174 -14.67 4.42 -10.67
C GLN A 174 -15.86 3.64 -10.14
N VAL A 175 -15.59 2.51 -9.48
CA VAL A 175 -16.58 1.82 -8.67
C VAL A 175 -16.75 2.62 -7.38
N TYR A 176 -17.96 3.07 -7.08
CA TYR A 176 -18.27 3.77 -5.83
C TYR A 176 -19.40 3.06 -5.10
N TYR A 177 -19.40 3.18 -3.77
CA TYR A 177 -20.45 2.62 -2.93
C TYR A 177 -21.53 3.68 -2.66
N SER A 178 -22.79 3.33 -2.92
CA SER A 178 -23.95 4.15 -2.52
C SER A 178 -24.51 3.60 -1.21
N GLU A 179 -24.51 4.42 -0.14
CA GLU A 179 -25.12 4.01 1.12
C GLU A 179 -26.63 3.83 0.98
N ARG A 180 -27.29 4.76 0.28
CA ARG A 180 -28.73 4.70 -0.03
C ARG A 180 -29.13 3.39 -0.70
N LEU A 181 -28.39 2.96 -1.72
CA LEU A 181 -28.72 1.75 -2.49
C LEU A 181 -28.04 0.49 -1.93
N ALA A 182 -27.22 0.66 -0.87
CA ALA A 182 -26.45 -0.38 -0.19
C ALA A 182 -25.70 -1.30 -1.17
N THR A 183 -25.07 -0.73 -2.20
CA THR A 183 -24.40 -1.48 -3.27
C THR A 183 -23.29 -0.65 -3.90
N HIS A 184 -22.32 -1.32 -4.51
CA HIS A 184 -21.42 -0.64 -5.43
C HIS A 184 -22.07 -0.45 -6.78
N LEU A 185 -21.73 0.68 -7.39
CA LEU A 185 -22.24 1.14 -8.68
C LEU A 185 -21.06 1.51 -9.58
N VAL A 186 -21.23 1.24 -10.86
CA VAL A 186 -20.30 1.65 -11.91
C VAL A 186 -21.08 2.19 -13.09
N ILE A 187 -20.50 3.12 -13.83
CA ILE A 187 -21.00 3.45 -15.16
C ILE A 187 -20.55 2.30 -16.08
N PRO A 188 -21.48 1.57 -16.73
CA PRO A 188 -21.11 0.47 -17.61
C PRO A 188 -20.22 0.97 -18.76
N GLU A 189 -19.26 0.15 -19.16
CA GLU A 189 -18.42 0.45 -20.31
C GLU A 189 -19.22 0.36 -21.62
N GLY A 190 -18.96 1.30 -22.54
CA GLY A 190 -19.59 1.36 -23.86
C GLY A 190 -20.82 2.28 -23.95
N ASP A 191 -21.08 2.77 -25.16
CA ASP A 191 -22.28 3.56 -25.49
C ASP A 191 -23.46 2.61 -25.72
N ASN A 192 -24.25 2.34 -24.68
CA ASN A 192 -25.55 1.69 -24.82
C ASN A 192 -26.67 2.73 -24.73
N ARG A 193 -27.35 2.96 -25.85
CA ARG A 193 -28.48 3.90 -25.95
C ARG A 193 -29.60 3.60 -24.95
N GLU A 194 -29.83 2.33 -24.65
CA GLU A 194 -30.88 1.90 -23.73
C GLU A 194 -30.60 2.34 -22.30
N ASN A 195 -29.33 2.53 -21.95
CA ASN A 195 -28.90 2.98 -20.63
C ASN A 195 -28.96 4.51 -20.47
N SER A 196 -29.23 5.29 -21.51
CA SER A 196 -29.34 6.74 -21.36
C SER A 196 -30.62 7.14 -20.62
N LEU A 197 -30.57 8.15 -19.76
CA LEU A 197 -31.78 8.72 -19.14
C LEU A 197 -32.77 9.20 -20.20
N SER A 198 -32.28 9.76 -21.31
CA SER A 198 -33.13 10.27 -22.38
C SER A 198 -33.94 9.18 -23.10
N SER A 199 -33.55 7.90 -22.97
CA SER A 199 -34.27 6.77 -23.57
C SER A 199 -35.54 6.40 -22.80
N GLN A 200 -35.75 6.95 -21.60
CA GLN A 200 -36.86 6.60 -20.71
C GLN A 200 -38.19 7.29 -21.07
N GLY A 201 -38.25 8.05 -22.17
CA GLY A 201 -39.47 8.67 -22.69
C GLY A 201 -39.94 9.88 -21.85
N ALA A 202 -41.25 10.11 -21.83
CA ALA A 202 -41.87 11.26 -21.16
C ALA A 202 -42.07 11.08 -19.64
N LYS A 203 -41.25 10.26 -18.99
CA LYS A 203 -41.32 10.04 -17.53
C LYS A 203 -40.73 11.24 -16.77
N PRO A 204 -41.32 11.69 -15.65
CA PRO A 204 -40.73 12.72 -14.80
C PRO A 204 -39.39 12.26 -14.23
N VAL A 205 -38.49 13.21 -14.00
CA VAL A 205 -37.15 12.97 -13.45
C VAL A 205 -37.02 13.57 -12.07
N TYR A 206 -36.43 12.81 -11.16
CA TYR A 206 -36.17 13.19 -9.79
C TYR A 206 -34.68 13.10 -9.51
N LEU A 207 -34.16 14.02 -8.70
CA LEU A 207 -32.78 14.03 -8.21
C LEU A 207 -32.79 13.64 -6.74
N TYR A 208 -32.07 12.58 -6.39
CA TYR A 208 -31.72 12.38 -5.00
C TYR A 208 -30.56 13.31 -4.67
N SER A 209 -30.83 14.34 -3.86
CA SER A 209 -29.79 15.25 -3.38
C SER A 209 -29.21 14.71 -2.08
N VAL A 210 -27.93 14.36 -2.12
CA VAL A 210 -27.16 13.84 -0.98
C VAL A 210 -27.14 14.87 0.15
N SER A 211 -26.83 16.12 -0.18
CA SER A 211 -26.77 17.21 0.81
C SER A 211 -28.09 17.45 1.55
N GLN A 212 -29.22 17.16 0.90
CA GLN A 212 -30.55 17.37 1.46
C GLN A 212 -31.22 16.07 1.94
N GLY A 213 -30.60 14.91 1.69
CA GLY A 213 -31.14 13.60 2.04
C GLY A 213 -32.53 13.31 1.46
N LYS A 214 -32.90 13.91 0.32
CA LYS A 214 -34.27 13.81 -0.23
C LYS A 214 -34.32 13.70 -1.75
N CYS A 215 -35.43 13.16 -2.23
CA CYS A 215 -35.78 13.09 -3.64
C CYS A 215 -36.48 14.38 -4.08
N ILE A 216 -35.99 15.05 -5.12
CA ILE A 216 -36.43 16.37 -5.57
C ILE A 216 -36.89 16.27 -7.02
N ASP A 217 -38.15 16.61 -7.28
CA ASP A 217 -38.68 16.73 -8.65
C ASP A 217 -37.88 17.80 -9.42
N GLN A 218 -37.35 17.42 -10.59
CA GLN A 218 -36.57 18.30 -11.45
C GLN A 218 -37.45 19.16 -12.37
N ASN A 219 -38.78 18.97 -12.33
CA ASN A 219 -39.75 19.57 -13.24
C ASN A 219 -39.35 19.37 -14.71
N ARG A 220 -38.85 18.17 -15.01
CA ARG A 220 -38.32 17.74 -16.31
C ARG A 220 -38.73 16.31 -16.59
N ILE A 221 -38.82 16.00 -17.88
CA ILE A 221 -39.06 14.64 -18.37
C ILE A 221 -37.76 14.04 -18.89
N ALA A 222 -37.63 12.72 -18.84
CA ALA A 222 -36.40 12.03 -19.16
C ALA A 222 -35.92 12.33 -20.59
N SER A 223 -36.83 12.33 -21.58
CA SER A 223 -36.53 12.68 -22.98
C SER A 223 -36.04 14.12 -23.22
N SER A 224 -36.12 15.01 -22.22
CA SER A 224 -35.55 16.37 -22.31
C SER A 224 -34.05 16.43 -22.01
N TYR A 225 -33.50 15.36 -21.42
CA TYR A 225 -32.07 15.25 -21.15
C TYR A 225 -31.30 14.87 -22.42
N THR A 226 -30.03 15.25 -22.49
CA THR A 226 -29.20 14.89 -23.63
C THR A 226 -28.86 13.41 -23.60
N ARG A 227 -28.80 12.77 -24.77
CA ARG A 227 -28.40 11.36 -24.91
C ARG A 227 -27.09 11.02 -24.19
N TRP A 228 -26.16 11.97 -24.18
CA TRP A 228 -24.82 11.84 -23.60
C TRP A 228 -24.72 12.49 -22.22
N GLY A 229 -25.84 12.78 -21.57
CA GLY A 229 -25.86 13.44 -20.28
C GLY A 229 -25.68 12.43 -19.17
N GLU A 230 -26.69 11.58 -18.98
CA GLU A 230 -26.85 10.72 -17.82
C GLU A 230 -27.04 9.25 -18.23
N THR A 231 -26.23 8.37 -17.64
CA THR A 231 -26.21 6.92 -17.93
C THR A 231 -26.66 6.14 -16.71
N LYS A 232 -27.45 5.09 -16.96
CA LYS A 232 -27.90 4.11 -15.97
C LYS A 232 -26.70 3.42 -15.34
N LEU A 233 -26.71 3.39 -14.01
CA LEU A 233 -25.69 2.76 -13.21
C LEU A 233 -25.91 1.25 -13.13
N GLN A 234 -24.82 0.51 -13.15
CA GLN A 234 -24.82 -0.94 -12.97
C GLN A 234 -24.37 -1.31 -11.57
N ARG A 235 -25.11 -2.21 -10.92
CA ARG A 235 -24.70 -2.84 -9.66
C ARG A 235 -23.58 -3.83 -9.92
N VAL A 236 -22.49 -3.71 -9.18
CA VAL A 236 -21.32 -4.58 -9.30
C VAL A 236 -20.78 -4.96 -7.92
N ALA A 237 -20.03 -6.06 -7.84
CA ALA A 237 -19.17 -6.32 -6.69
C ALA A 237 -17.88 -5.51 -6.82
N HIS A 238 -17.42 -4.88 -5.74
CA HIS A 238 -16.12 -4.23 -5.75
C HIS A 238 -15.02 -5.30 -5.86
N PRO A 239 -14.02 -5.14 -6.76
CA PRO A 239 -13.01 -6.18 -7.02
C PRO A 239 -12.19 -6.57 -5.77
N VAL A 240 -12.19 -5.68 -4.77
CA VAL A 240 -11.42 -5.85 -3.53
C VAL A 240 -12.31 -6.05 -2.31
N CYS A 241 -13.50 -5.43 -2.28
CA CYS A 241 -14.35 -5.39 -1.09
C CYS A 241 -15.53 -6.38 -1.18
N GLY A 242 -15.81 -6.92 -2.37
CA GLY A 242 -17.03 -7.68 -2.62
C GLY A 242 -18.26 -6.77 -2.65
N ASP A 243 -19.38 -7.25 -2.10
CA ASP A 243 -20.67 -6.55 -2.19
C ASP A 243 -20.80 -5.39 -1.17
N LYS A 244 -19.98 -5.41 -0.13
CA LYS A 244 -19.99 -4.44 0.98
C LYS A 244 -18.78 -3.50 0.89
N PRO A 245 -18.86 -2.28 1.44
CA PRO A 245 -17.72 -1.38 1.45
C PRO A 245 -16.58 -2.02 2.24
N CYS A 246 -15.33 -1.76 1.84
CA CYS A 246 -14.18 -2.24 2.60
C CYS A 246 -14.21 -1.67 4.02
N ILE A 247 -13.75 -2.48 4.97
CA ILE A 247 -13.68 -2.11 6.38
C ILE A 247 -12.27 -1.59 6.68
N ILE A 248 -12.21 -0.49 7.43
CA ILE A 248 -10.96 0.11 7.88
C ILE A 248 -10.82 -0.21 9.36
N LYS A 249 -9.71 -0.83 9.76
CA LYS A 249 -9.39 -1.18 11.14
C LYS A 249 -7.98 -0.76 11.47
#